data_AF-A0A7W1PH04-F1
#
_entry.id   AF-A0A7W1PH04-F1
#
_cell.length_a   1.000
_cell.length_b   1.000
_cell.length_c   1.000
_cell.angle_alpha   90.00
_cell.angle_beta   90.00
_cell.angle_gamma   90.00
#
_symmetry.space_group_name_H-M   'P 1'
#
loop_
_entity.id
_entity.type
_entity.pdbx_description
1 polymer ?
#
loop_
_entity_poly.entity_id
_entity_poly.type
_entity_poly.pdbx_seq_one_letter_code
_entity_poly.pdbx_strand_id
1 'polypeptide(L)'
;MPFFRSAHSPRSFERKADGFAAYLRIEPSPDDVAWLAGAATKGDDDHAAWELRYARRALGVLVAQRDALDDRTGSAVARAVSGGFATDPAIDPKMIDVAVAQFNARLSAYRDILQTRAGVPMGMRLGQMLLAFAGGPIGKDPQSVQQAGEILAGYLSEASAALQSAFGAPTLPDDVPPSALTR
;
A
#
# COMPACT_ATOMS: atom_id res chain seq x y z
N MET A 1 -2.80 -42.05 -11.00
CA MET A 1 -2.69 -40.91 -10.06
C MET A 1 -2.42 -39.65 -10.87
N PRO A 2 -3.42 -38.82 -11.21
CA PRO A 2 -3.17 -37.58 -11.93
C PRO A 2 -2.85 -36.46 -10.94
N PHE A 3 -1.69 -35.82 -11.14
CA PHE A 3 -1.33 -34.55 -10.52
C PHE A 3 -2.23 -33.45 -11.09
N PHE A 4 -3.24 -33.03 -10.33
CA PHE A 4 -3.99 -31.82 -10.67
C PHE A 4 -3.13 -30.58 -10.39
N ARG A 5 -2.36 -30.14 -11.39
CA ARG A 5 -2.01 -28.71 -11.49
C ARG A 5 -3.34 -27.98 -11.74
N SER A 6 -3.89 -27.38 -10.69
CA SER A 6 -4.94 -26.38 -10.82
C SER A 6 -4.42 -25.26 -11.72
N ALA A 7 -4.76 -25.31 -13.00
CA ALA A 7 -4.56 -24.22 -13.92
C ALA A 7 -5.46 -23.08 -13.44
N HIS A 8 -4.90 -22.16 -12.65
CA HIS A 8 -5.56 -20.90 -12.38
C HIS A 8 -5.79 -20.22 -13.73
N SER A 9 -7.05 -20.19 -14.18
CA SER A 9 -7.42 -19.51 -15.42
C SER A 9 -6.96 -18.05 -15.29
N PRO A 10 -6.30 -17.46 -16.32
CA PRO A 10 -5.83 -16.07 -16.27
C PRO A 10 -6.89 -15.08 -15.75
N ARG A 11 -8.16 -15.32 -16.10
CA ARG A 11 -9.32 -14.54 -15.63
C ARG A 11 -9.56 -14.61 -14.12
N SER A 12 -9.30 -15.76 -13.50
CA SER A 12 -9.43 -15.93 -12.05
C SER A 12 -8.36 -15.15 -11.28
N PHE A 13 -7.18 -15.01 -11.89
CA PHE A 13 -6.06 -14.26 -11.33
C PHE A 13 -6.28 -12.76 -11.44
N GLU A 14 -6.67 -12.27 -12.62
CA GLU A 14 -7.03 -10.86 -12.84
C GLU A 14 -8.14 -10.43 -11.88
N ARG A 15 -9.20 -11.24 -11.72
CA ARG A 15 -10.27 -10.97 -10.77
C ARG A 15 -9.80 -10.86 -9.31
N LYS A 16 -8.80 -11.65 -8.90
CA LYS A 16 -8.20 -11.54 -7.56
C LYS A 16 -7.43 -10.22 -7.41
N ALA A 17 -6.67 -9.83 -8.43
CA ALA A 17 -5.95 -8.55 -8.44
C ALA A 17 -6.91 -7.36 -8.41
N ASP A 18 -8.00 -7.41 -9.17
CA ASP A 18 -9.05 -6.38 -9.16
C ASP A 18 -9.76 -6.31 -7.81
N GLY A 19 -10.05 -7.46 -7.19
CA GLY A 19 -10.63 -7.53 -5.85
C GLY A 19 -9.71 -6.93 -4.79
N PHE A 20 -8.41 -7.22 -4.85
CA PHE A 20 -7.43 -6.61 -3.96
C PHE A 20 -7.28 -5.11 -4.21
N ALA A 21 -7.23 -4.66 -5.47
CA ALA A 21 -7.20 -3.24 -5.80
C ALA A 21 -8.47 -2.50 -5.34
N ALA A 22 -9.64 -3.15 -5.39
CA ALA A 22 -10.88 -2.61 -4.83
C ALA A 22 -10.81 -2.48 -3.30
N TYR A 23 -10.22 -3.45 -2.61
CA TYR A 23 -9.97 -3.36 -1.17
C TYR A 23 -9.08 -2.16 -0.81
N LEU A 24 -8.02 -1.90 -1.58
CA LEU A 24 -7.14 -0.74 -1.37
C LEU A 24 -7.82 0.62 -1.63
N ARG A 25 -9.02 0.64 -2.24
CA ARG A 25 -9.82 1.85 -2.45
C ARG A 25 -10.85 2.11 -1.34
N ILE A 26 -10.94 1.25 -0.33
CA ILE A 26 -11.78 1.54 0.84
C ILE A 26 -11.34 2.87 1.46
N GLU A 27 -12.33 3.71 1.76
CA GLU A 27 -12.09 5.03 2.34
C GLU A 27 -11.30 4.95 3.66
N PRO A 28 -10.39 5.91 3.92
CA PRO A 28 -9.75 6.06 5.21
C PRO A 28 -10.77 6.27 6.33
N SER A 29 -10.40 5.94 7.57
CA SER A 29 -11.25 6.22 8.74
C SER A 29 -11.48 7.74 8.86
N PRO A 30 -12.71 8.21 9.15
CA PRO A 30 -12.97 9.62 9.43
C PRO A 30 -12.10 10.17 10.56
N ASP A 31 -11.80 9.35 11.56
CA ASP A 31 -10.96 9.74 12.70
C ASP A 31 -9.51 9.98 12.27
N ASP A 32 -8.96 9.13 11.38
CA ASP A 32 -7.61 9.28 10.84
C ASP A 32 -7.52 10.52 9.94
N VAL A 33 -8.56 10.79 9.15
CA VAL A 33 -8.65 11.97 8.28
C VAL A 33 -8.67 13.24 9.14
N ALA A 34 -9.58 13.33 10.11
CA ALA A 34 -9.71 14.49 10.98
C ALA A 34 -8.43 14.74 11.77
N TRP A 35 -7.79 13.67 12.25
CA TRP A 35 -6.50 13.77 12.91
C TRP A 35 -5.41 14.30 11.98
N LEU A 36 -5.22 13.72 10.80
CA LEU A 36 -4.18 14.12 9.86
C LEU A 36 -4.40 15.57 9.39
N ALA A 37 -5.67 15.97 9.23
CA ALA A 37 -6.02 17.30 8.84
C ALA A 37 -5.57 18.35 9.87
N GLY A 38 -5.86 18.09 11.15
CA GLY A 38 -5.39 18.92 12.26
C GLY A 38 -3.86 18.91 12.41
N ALA A 39 -3.21 17.77 12.16
CA ALA A 39 -1.78 17.61 12.37
C ALA A 39 -0.91 18.22 11.26
N ALA A 40 -1.35 18.17 9.99
CA ALA A 40 -0.48 18.46 8.85
C ALA A 40 -1.09 19.37 7.78
N THR A 41 -2.40 19.32 7.54
CA THR A 41 -3.01 20.02 6.39
C THR A 41 -3.63 21.38 6.74
N LYS A 42 -3.45 21.87 7.98
CA LYS A 42 -4.10 23.11 8.50
C LYS A 42 -5.63 23.01 8.52
N GLY A 43 -6.16 21.82 8.77
CA GLY A 43 -7.60 21.55 8.82
C GLY A 43 -8.25 21.29 7.46
N ASP A 44 -7.48 21.00 6.42
CA ASP A 44 -7.99 20.57 5.12
C ASP A 44 -8.21 19.04 5.12
N ASP A 45 -9.45 18.66 5.42
CA ASP A 45 -9.88 17.26 5.50
C ASP A 45 -9.81 16.55 4.14
N ASP A 46 -10.05 17.26 3.03
CA ASP A 46 -10.03 16.65 1.69
C ASP A 46 -8.60 16.29 1.29
N HIS A 47 -7.65 17.20 1.53
CA HIS A 47 -6.23 16.90 1.34
C HIS A 47 -5.78 15.73 2.23
N ALA A 48 -6.17 15.71 3.51
CA ALA A 48 -5.83 14.63 4.42
C ALA A 48 -6.38 13.27 3.92
N ALA A 49 -7.64 13.25 3.48
CA ALA A 49 -8.26 12.06 2.90
C ALA A 49 -7.51 11.58 1.65
N TRP A 50 -7.12 12.50 0.76
CA TRP A 50 -6.33 12.16 -0.42
C TRP A 50 -4.98 11.55 -0.09
N GLU A 51 -4.23 12.11 0.87
CA GLU A 51 -2.94 11.53 1.27
C GLU A 51 -3.08 10.13 1.85
N LEU A 52 -4.11 9.87 2.65
CA LEU A 52 -4.38 8.54 3.19
C LEU A 52 -4.80 7.56 2.10
N ARG A 53 -5.62 7.98 1.12
CA ARG A 53 -5.96 7.17 -0.06
C ARG A 53 -4.70 6.80 -0.86
N TYR A 54 -3.82 7.76 -1.13
CA TYR A 54 -2.56 7.50 -1.82
C TYR A 54 -1.66 6.55 -1.03
N ALA A 55 -1.53 6.77 0.28
CA ALA A 55 -0.70 5.93 1.14
C ALA A 55 -1.20 4.48 1.17
N ARG A 56 -2.51 4.26 1.36
CA ARG A 56 -3.10 2.92 1.36
C ARG A 56 -2.86 2.18 0.05
N ARG A 57 -3.11 2.84 -1.08
CA ARG A 57 -2.89 2.27 -2.42
C ARG A 57 -1.40 1.96 -2.65
N ALA A 58 -0.50 2.88 -2.28
CA ALA A 58 0.93 2.73 -2.52
C ALA A 58 1.53 1.60 -1.67
N LEU A 59 1.21 1.57 -0.37
CA LEU A 59 1.66 0.52 0.53
C LEU A 59 1.08 -0.85 0.14
N GLY A 60 -0.18 -0.90 -0.31
CA GLY A 60 -0.77 -2.13 -0.83
C GLY A 60 -0.07 -2.70 -2.07
N VAL A 61 0.34 -1.84 -3.00
CA VAL A 61 1.17 -2.27 -4.15
C VAL A 61 2.54 -2.79 -3.68
N LEU A 62 3.19 -2.12 -2.72
CA LEU A 62 4.49 -2.55 -2.20
C LEU A 62 4.40 -3.88 -1.44
N VAL A 63 3.33 -4.09 -0.68
CA VAL A 63 3.03 -5.39 -0.05
C VAL A 63 2.84 -6.46 -1.10
N ALA A 64 2.06 -6.21 -2.16
CA ALA A 64 1.90 -7.16 -3.26
C ALA A 64 3.20 -7.43 -4.02
N GLN A 65 4.14 -6.49 -4.08
CA GLN A 65 5.46 -6.70 -4.70
C GLN A 65 6.40 -7.50 -3.79
N ARG A 66 6.29 -7.35 -2.47
CA ARG A 66 7.19 -7.99 -1.49
C ARG A 66 6.72 -9.38 -1.09
N ASP A 67 5.43 -9.54 -0.83
CA ASP A 67 4.86 -10.72 -0.17
C ASP A 67 4.19 -11.68 -1.17
N ALA A 68 4.12 -11.30 -2.45
CA ALA A 68 3.65 -12.21 -3.48
C ALA A 68 4.59 -13.40 -3.68
N LEU A 69 3.98 -14.55 -3.95
CA LEU A 69 4.68 -15.79 -4.29
C LEU A 69 5.31 -15.77 -5.70
N ASP A 70 4.91 -14.82 -6.55
CA ASP A 70 5.42 -14.65 -7.91
C ASP A 70 5.41 -13.18 -8.40
N ASP A 71 6.29 -12.87 -9.36
CA ASP A 71 6.43 -11.53 -9.96
C ASP A 71 5.16 -11.05 -10.69
N ARG A 72 4.27 -11.98 -11.07
CA ARG A 72 3.04 -11.66 -11.82
C ARG A 72 2.01 -11.01 -10.93
N THR A 73 1.98 -11.35 -9.64
CA THR A 73 1.01 -10.82 -8.67
C THR A 73 1.26 -9.34 -8.42
N GLY A 74 2.50 -8.96 -8.10
CA GLY A 74 2.86 -7.54 -7.93
C GLY A 74 2.55 -6.71 -9.18
N SER A 75 2.86 -7.24 -10.36
CA SER A 75 2.58 -6.56 -11.64
C SER A 75 1.07 -6.41 -11.92
N ALA A 76 0.28 -7.44 -11.64
CA ALA A 76 -1.18 -7.41 -11.85
C ALA A 76 -1.87 -6.46 -10.86
N VAL A 77 -1.47 -6.47 -9.59
CA VAL A 77 -1.98 -5.52 -8.59
C VAL A 77 -1.63 -4.10 -8.96
N ALA A 78 -0.38 -3.81 -9.36
CA ALA A 78 0.01 -2.49 -9.80
C ALA A 78 -0.85 -2.00 -10.98
N ARG A 79 -1.08 -2.86 -11.98
CA ARG A 79 -1.96 -2.54 -13.12
C ARG A 79 -3.40 -2.26 -12.69
N ALA A 80 -3.96 -3.09 -11.81
CA ALA A 80 -5.33 -2.93 -11.33
C ALA A 80 -5.52 -1.64 -10.51
N VAL A 81 -4.54 -1.30 -9.67
CA VAL A 81 -4.53 -0.03 -8.91
C VAL A 81 -4.42 1.17 -9.86
N SER A 82 -3.49 1.16 -10.80
CA SER A 82 -3.35 2.23 -11.80
C SER A 82 -4.59 2.39 -12.67
N GLY A 83 -5.18 1.29 -13.14
CA GLY A 83 -6.43 1.32 -13.92
C GLY A 83 -7.61 1.86 -13.12
N GLY A 84 -7.62 1.67 -11.80
CA GLY A 84 -8.66 2.17 -10.90
C GLY A 84 -8.79 3.69 -10.86
N PHE A 85 -7.72 4.44 -11.13
CA PHE A 85 -7.76 5.92 -11.16
C PHE A 85 -8.68 6.46 -12.25
N ALA A 86 -8.76 5.79 -13.40
CA ALA A 86 -9.61 6.22 -14.51
C ALA A 86 -11.11 6.04 -14.22
N THR A 87 -11.46 5.23 -13.21
CA THR A 87 -12.83 4.92 -12.81
C THR A 87 -13.17 5.43 -11.42
N ASP A 88 -12.27 6.19 -10.79
CA ASP A 88 -12.45 6.69 -9.43
C ASP A 88 -13.40 7.91 -9.46
N PRO A 89 -14.60 7.84 -8.88
CA PRO A 89 -15.56 8.93 -8.93
C PRO A 89 -15.11 10.17 -8.14
N ALA A 90 -14.11 10.04 -7.26
CA ALA A 90 -13.54 11.18 -6.54
C ALA A 90 -12.57 12.01 -7.40
N ILE A 91 -12.19 11.53 -8.59
CA ILE A 91 -11.22 12.18 -9.47
C ILE A 91 -11.96 12.82 -10.64
N ASP A 92 -11.82 14.14 -10.78
CA ASP A 92 -12.25 14.82 -12.01
C ASP A 92 -11.48 14.20 -13.20
N PRO A 93 -12.15 13.81 -14.31
CA PRO A 93 -11.49 13.22 -15.46
C PRO A 93 -10.28 14.00 -16.00
N LYS A 94 -10.25 15.33 -15.83
CA LYS A 94 -9.12 16.19 -16.24
C LYS A 94 -7.91 16.12 -15.30
N MET A 95 -8.09 15.57 -14.10
CA MET A 95 -7.08 15.47 -13.05
C MET A 95 -6.49 14.07 -12.93
N ILE A 96 -6.89 13.11 -13.77
CA ILE A 96 -6.41 11.72 -13.73
C ILE A 96 -4.87 11.67 -13.81
N ASP A 97 -4.26 12.38 -14.75
CA ASP A 97 -2.80 12.37 -14.93
C ASP A 97 -2.08 12.94 -13.70
N VAL A 98 -2.65 13.98 -13.08
CA VAL A 98 -2.14 14.56 -11.84
C VAL A 98 -2.25 13.56 -10.70
N ALA A 99 -3.39 12.91 -10.54
CA ALA A 99 -3.59 11.92 -9.48
C ALA A 99 -2.63 10.73 -9.62
N VAL A 100 -2.41 10.25 -10.84
CA VAL A 100 -1.44 9.18 -11.14
C VAL A 100 -0.02 9.64 -10.82
N ALA A 101 0.36 10.88 -11.17
CA ALA A 101 1.67 11.43 -10.84
C ALA A 101 1.87 11.55 -9.32
N GLN A 102 0.87 12.07 -8.60
CA GLN A 102 0.91 12.18 -7.13
C GLN A 102 1.05 10.80 -6.48
N PHE A 103 0.25 9.82 -6.93
CA PHE A 103 0.35 8.43 -6.48
C PHE A 103 1.74 7.84 -6.69
N ASN A 104 2.32 7.99 -7.89
CA ASN A 104 3.64 7.46 -8.22
C ASN A 104 4.75 8.09 -7.36
N ALA A 105 4.63 9.37 -7.01
CA ALA A 105 5.54 10.02 -6.06
C ALA A 105 5.48 9.37 -4.67
N ARG A 106 4.27 9.08 -4.15
CA ARG A 106 4.10 8.37 -2.85
C ARG A 106 4.64 6.95 -2.94
N LEU A 107 4.33 6.22 -4.01
CA LEU A 107 4.81 4.86 -4.24
C LEU A 107 6.34 4.79 -4.24
N SER A 108 7.02 5.73 -4.91
CA SER A 108 8.48 5.80 -4.91
C SER A 108 9.03 6.09 -3.52
N ALA A 109 8.52 7.14 -2.86
CA ALA A 109 9.01 7.55 -1.55
C ALA A 109 8.84 6.45 -0.49
N TYR A 110 7.68 5.78 -0.46
CA TYR A 110 7.46 4.67 0.48
C TYR A 110 8.33 3.46 0.16
N ARG A 111 8.59 3.16 -1.12
CA ARG A 111 9.53 2.10 -1.51
C ARG A 111 10.92 2.34 -0.92
N ASP A 112 11.43 3.56 -1.09
CA ASP A 112 12.77 3.93 -0.61
C ASP A 112 12.88 3.78 0.91
N ILE A 113 11.83 4.15 1.65
CA ILE A 113 11.77 3.98 3.10
C ILE A 113 11.79 2.50 3.51
N LEU A 114 11.02 1.65 2.81
CA LEU A 114 10.95 0.21 3.10
C LEU A 114 12.25 -0.52 2.77
N GLN A 115 13.03 -0.03 1.80
CA GLN A 115 14.32 -0.61 1.44
C GLN A 115 15.47 -0.19 2.37
N THR A 116 15.29 0.89 3.13
CA THR A 116 16.35 1.42 4.01
C THR A 116 16.51 0.54 5.26
N ARG A 117 17.69 -0.07 5.47
CA ARG A 117 17.93 -1.06 6.55
C ARG A 117 18.60 -0.55 7.83
N ALA A 118 19.03 0.71 7.89
CA ALA A 118 19.79 1.26 9.01
C ALA A 118 19.21 2.57 9.56
N GLY A 119 19.46 2.86 10.85
CA GLY A 119 19.11 4.11 11.51
C GLY A 119 17.73 4.12 12.15
N VAL A 120 16.96 5.19 11.89
CA VAL A 120 15.64 5.46 12.49
C VAL A 120 14.66 4.31 12.19
N PRO A 121 13.83 3.88 13.17
CA PRO A 121 12.82 2.84 12.96
C PRO A 121 11.89 3.13 11.78
N MET A 122 11.51 2.07 11.05
CA MET A 122 10.69 2.17 9.83
C MET A 122 9.40 2.95 10.04
N GLY A 123 8.68 2.69 11.14
CA GLY A 123 7.42 3.39 11.45
C GLY A 123 7.60 4.90 11.58
N MET A 124 8.68 5.35 12.23
CA MET A 124 8.99 6.78 12.33
C MET A 124 9.29 7.40 10.96
N ARG A 125 10.03 6.71 10.09
CA ARG A 125 10.33 7.22 8.73
C ARG A 125 9.09 7.29 7.86
N LEU A 126 8.21 6.29 7.95
CA LEU A 126 6.91 6.28 7.28
C LEU A 126 6.04 7.44 7.78
N GLY A 127 5.98 7.65 9.09
CA GLY A 127 5.21 8.74 9.70
C GLY A 127 5.73 10.12 9.29
N GLN A 128 7.04 10.33 9.28
CA GLN A 128 7.67 11.55 8.78
C GLN A 128 7.30 11.83 7.32
N MET A 129 7.30 10.80 6.49
CA MET A 129 6.97 10.92 5.06
C MET A 129 5.50 11.26 4.83
N LEU A 130 4.57 10.62 5.55
CA LEU A 130 3.15 10.96 5.47
C LEU A 130 2.92 12.43 5.83
N LEU A 131 3.48 12.87 6.96
CA LEU A 131 3.35 14.26 7.41
C LEU A 131 3.96 15.25 6.40
N ALA A 132 5.09 14.88 5.77
CA ALA A 132 5.72 15.71 4.74
C ALA A 132 4.83 15.85 3.49
N PHE A 133 4.22 14.75 3.02
CA PHE A 133 3.29 14.82 1.88
C PHE A 133 2.02 15.62 2.19
N ALA A 134 1.49 15.48 3.40
CA ALA A 134 0.33 16.24 3.86
C ALA A 134 0.63 17.74 4.09
N GLY A 135 1.86 18.21 3.85
CA GLY A 135 2.26 19.61 4.00
C GLY A 135 2.58 20.03 5.44
N GLY A 136 2.70 19.06 6.35
CA GLY A 136 3.07 19.27 7.74
C GLY A 136 4.55 19.61 7.93
N PRO A 137 4.92 20.21 9.07
CA PRO A 137 6.32 20.49 9.38
C PRO A 137 7.09 19.18 9.61
N ILE A 138 8.18 18.98 8.86
CA ILE A 138 9.05 17.81 9.01
C ILE A 138 9.66 17.82 10.43
N GLY A 139 9.36 16.78 11.22
CA GLY A 139 10.11 16.45 12.44
C GLY A 139 9.85 17.30 13.68
N LYS A 140 8.76 18.10 13.76
CA LYS A 140 8.53 18.97 14.92
C LYS A 140 7.88 18.29 16.14
N ASP A 141 7.08 17.24 15.94
CA ASP A 141 6.40 16.55 17.03
C ASP A 141 6.57 15.02 16.95
N PRO A 142 7.31 14.40 17.89
CA PRO A 142 7.47 12.95 17.94
C PRO A 142 6.17 12.18 18.07
N GLN A 143 5.14 12.74 18.75
CA GLN A 143 3.85 12.07 18.90
C GLN A 143 3.10 11.99 17.56
N SER A 144 3.05 13.10 16.83
CA SER A 144 2.48 13.11 15.48
C SER A 144 3.18 12.14 14.52
N VAL A 145 4.52 12.07 14.59
CA VAL A 145 5.29 11.11 13.78
C VAL A 145 4.97 9.67 14.15
N GLN A 146 4.88 9.37 15.45
CA GLN A 146 4.53 8.05 15.96
C GLN A 146 3.13 7.63 15.47
N GLN A 147 2.13 8.50 15.63
CA GLN A 147 0.76 8.23 15.23
C GLN A 147 0.61 8.09 13.71
N ALA A 148 1.27 8.94 12.91
CA ALA A 148 1.34 8.78 11.45
C ALA A 148 1.94 7.42 11.07
N GLY A 149 3.01 7.00 11.77
CA GLY A 149 3.64 5.71 11.58
C GLY A 149 2.73 4.53 11.92
N GLU A 150 1.92 4.65 12.97
CA GLU A 150 0.94 3.64 13.40
C GLU A 150 -0.18 3.47 12.38
N ILE A 151 -0.72 4.57 11.81
CA ILE A 151 -1.71 4.52 10.73
C ILE A 151 -1.14 3.74 9.52
N LEU A 152 0.07 4.08 9.08
CA LEU A 152 0.69 3.42 7.94
C LEU A 152 1.07 1.95 8.22
N ALA A 153 1.46 1.63 9.45
CA ALA A 153 1.68 0.25 9.88
C ALA A 153 0.36 -0.56 9.86
N GLY A 154 -0.76 0.06 10.24
CA GLY A 154 -2.10 -0.49 10.09
C GLY A 154 -2.40 -0.85 8.63
N TYR A 155 -2.19 0.09 7.69
CA TYR A 155 -2.40 -0.17 6.27
C TYR A 155 -1.51 -1.30 5.71
N LEU A 156 -0.25 -1.40 6.15
CA LEU A 156 0.64 -2.50 5.78
C LEU A 156 0.10 -3.86 6.26
N SER A 157 -0.35 -3.92 7.51
CA SER A 157 -0.89 -5.14 8.12
C SER A 157 -2.19 -5.58 7.42
N GLU A 158 -3.11 -4.63 7.22
CA GLU A 158 -4.37 -4.84 6.50
C GLU A 158 -4.15 -5.31 5.07
N ALA A 159 -3.25 -4.66 4.32
CA ALA A 159 -2.92 -5.05 2.96
C ALA A 159 -2.30 -6.46 2.91
N SER A 160 -1.42 -6.81 3.84
CA SER A 160 -0.84 -8.16 3.91
C SER A 160 -1.92 -9.22 4.15
N ALA A 161 -2.83 -8.97 5.10
CA ALA A 161 -3.93 -9.89 5.40
C ALA A 161 -4.88 -10.05 4.20
N ALA A 162 -5.25 -8.95 3.54
CA ALA A 162 -6.10 -8.97 2.36
C ALA A 162 -5.42 -9.67 1.17
N LEU A 163 -4.11 -9.48 0.97
CA LEU A 163 -3.34 -10.17 -0.06
C LEU A 163 -3.34 -11.69 0.17
N GLN A 164 -3.05 -12.12 1.40
CA GLN A 164 -3.06 -13.55 1.77
C GLN A 164 -4.45 -14.17 1.61
N SER A 165 -5.52 -13.44 1.95
CA SER A 165 -6.89 -13.89 1.74
C SER A 165 -7.22 -14.08 0.25
N ALA A 166 -6.75 -13.18 -0.62
CA ALA A 166 -7.03 -13.23 -2.05
C ALA A 166 -6.17 -14.26 -2.81
N PHE A 167 -4.87 -14.33 -2.50
CA PHE A 167 -3.89 -15.11 -3.26
C PHE A 167 -3.40 -16.38 -2.56
N GLY A 168 -3.69 -16.53 -1.26
CA GLY A 168 -3.19 -17.60 -0.40
C GLY A 168 -1.99 -17.13 0.44
N ALA A 169 -1.76 -17.82 1.56
CA ALA A 169 -0.56 -17.62 2.36
C ALA A 169 0.66 -18.23 1.64
N PRO A 170 1.87 -17.66 1.80
CA PRO A 170 3.10 -18.30 1.38
C PRO A 170 3.25 -19.65 2.08
N THR A 171 2.99 -20.76 1.39
CA THR A 171 3.37 -22.08 1.86
C THR A 171 4.78 -22.38 1.35
N LEU A 172 5.75 -22.44 2.27
CA LEU A 172 7.01 -23.11 1.98
C LEU A 172 6.69 -24.57 1.62
N PRO A 173 7.28 -25.14 0.56
CA PRO A 173 7.18 -26.57 0.34
C PRO A 173 7.72 -27.30 1.57
N ASP A 174 6.96 -28.28 2.09
CA ASP A 174 7.33 -29.04 3.29
C ASP A 174 8.71 -29.74 3.18
N ASP A 175 9.24 -29.85 1.96
CA ASP A 175 10.48 -30.53 1.63
C ASP A 175 11.75 -29.63 1.60
N VAL A 176 11.65 -28.34 1.92
CA VAL A 176 12.83 -27.44 1.94
C VAL A 176 13.21 -27.04 3.36
N PRO A 177 14.28 -27.59 3.94
CA PRO A 177 14.75 -27.16 5.25
C PRO A 177 15.26 -25.71 5.19
N PRO A 178 15.04 -24.90 6.25
CA PRO A 178 15.37 -23.47 6.27
C PRO A 178 16.84 -23.15 5.94
N SER A 179 17.73 -24.12 6.15
CA SER A 179 19.17 -24.05 5.84
C SER A 179 19.51 -24.02 4.34
N ALA A 180 18.56 -24.29 3.45
CA ALA A 180 18.78 -24.28 2.00
C ALA A 180 18.52 -22.90 1.34
N LEU A 181 17.99 -21.92 2.09
CA LEU A 181 17.56 -20.62 1.57
C LEU A 181 18.60 -19.49 1.75
N THR A 182 19.80 -19.80 2.23
CA THR A 182 20.81 -18.78 2.63
C THR A 182 22.14 -18.87 1.86
N ARG A 183 22.17 -19.43 0.65
CA ARG A 183 23.38 -19.42 -0.19
C ARG A 183 23.28 -18.47 -1.37
#